data_AF-A0AAW1P207-F1
#
_entry.id   AF-A0AAW1P207-F1
#
_cell.length_a   1.000
_cell.length_b   1.000
_cell.length_c   1.000
_cell.angle_alpha   90.00
_cell.angle_beta   90.00
_cell.angle_gamma   90.00
#
_symmetry.space_group_name_H-M   'P 1'
#
loop_
_entity.id
_entity.type
_entity.pdbx_description
1 polymer ?
#
loop_
_entity_poly.entity_id
_entity_poly.type
_entity_poly.pdbx_seq_one_letter_code
_entity_poly.pdbx_strand_id
1 'polypeptide(L)'
;MGLASKAKLMGTAGVGQPGQPSAPPLASSGAPGTPPLTPPQPSGMQASFPGQQNPPGQFGAQPQQGQFGAPPAGYPALNHQQSFGAQPAYPRPSHQSSFGGQQSGIPQSLLMPGGGGPAQQAALQNKLQSIVATNQLQYFYPPPRLQAVVTQLNTINFQQLATQWRMPMEMAYDLATLALYDIVIFADDSGSMVFEENGERIDDLKLILGKVSEVATLFDDDGILVRFMNSPVQGNGIRDSIAAGQLIQQVQFTGLTPLGTKLHEKVLQPFLYTGVQQRDLQKPILVIAITDGEPVGEPKTTTAQVIKNAKQMVANSPYGPGAVAFEFAQVGKDQKAQAFLGSLDNDPEIGKIIDATSYYELEAEEYARKGVTLTPELWLVKLMVGAVDPSYDEQD
;
A
#
# COMPACT_ATOMS: atom_id res chain seq x y z
N MET A 1 1.13 -18.66 12.84
CA MET A 1 2.12 -18.24 11.82
C MET A 1 1.35 -17.37 10.84
N GLY A 2 1.77 -16.13 10.59
CA GLY A 2 1.05 -15.22 9.69
C GLY A 2 1.13 -15.65 8.23
N LEU A 3 0.33 -14.98 7.39
CA LEU A 3 0.19 -15.32 5.98
C LEU A 3 1.52 -15.19 5.21
N ALA A 4 2.35 -14.20 5.53
CA ALA A 4 3.63 -13.98 4.86
C ALA A 4 4.65 -15.08 5.17
N SER A 5 4.71 -15.54 6.43
CA SER A 5 5.52 -16.70 6.82
C SER A 5 5.06 -17.98 6.11
N LYS A 6 3.75 -18.21 6.01
CA LYS A 6 3.18 -19.38 5.30
C LYS A 6 3.53 -19.34 3.81
N ALA A 7 3.37 -18.19 3.15
CA ALA A 7 3.72 -18.01 1.75
C ALA A 7 5.22 -18.18 1.48
N LYS A 8 6.09 -17.74 2.42
CA LYS A 8 7.54 -17.93 2.32
C LYS A 8 7.94 -19.40 2.36
N LEU A 9 7.30 -20.22 3.21
CA LEU A 9 7.48 -21.68 3.24
C LEU A 9 6.96 -22.38 1.96
N MET A 10 5.85 -21.91 1.40
CA MET A 10 5.35 -22.42 0.11
C MET A 10 6.31 -22.06 -1.04
N GLY A 11 6.92 -20.87 -1.02
CA GLY A 11 7.90 -20.44 -2.01
C GLY A 11 9.22 -21.22 -1.96
N THR A 12 9.71 -21.61 -0.78
CA THR A 12 10.95 -22.40 -0.65
C THR A 12 10.78 -23.87 -1.03
N ALA A 13 9.58 -24.42 -0.94
CA ALA A 13 9.28 -25.79 -1.38
C ALA A 13 9.38 -26.00 -2.91
N GLY A 14 9.47 -24.91 -3.71
CA GLY A 14 9.50 -24.95 -5.17
C GLY A 14 10.88 -25.04 -5.83
N VAL A 15 11.99 -24.92 -5.09
CA VAL A 15 13.35 -24.89 -5.67
C VAL A 15 14.06 -26.23 -5.49
N GLY A 16 13.51 -27.28 -6.11
CA GLY A 16 14.25 -28.50 -6.36
C GLY A 16 15.31 -28.26 -7.44
N GLN A 17 16.58 -28.56 -7.15
CA GLN A 17 17.63 -28.56 -8.18
C GLN A 17 17.23 -29.45 -9.36
N PRO A 18 17.58 -29.09 -10.62
CA PRO A 18 17.40 -29.97 -11.76
C PRO A 18 18.35 -31.17 -11.65
N GLY A 19 17.88 -32.22 -10.97
CA GLY A 19 18.54 -33.52 -10.89
C GLY A 19 18.63 -34.18 -12.27
N GLN A 20 19.77 -34.82 -12.54
CA GLN A 20 20.03 -35.51 -13.80
C GLN A 20 18.98 -36.62 -14.06
N PRO A 21 18.59 -36.87 -15.32
CA PRO A 21 17.66 -37.95 -15.64
C PRO A 21 18.30 -39.31 -15.37
N SER A 22 17.89 -39.95 -14.29
CA SER A 22 18.25 -41.34 -13.98
C SER A 22 17.42 -42.30 -14.84
N ALA A 23 18.09 -43.27 -15.46
CA ALA A 23 17.48 -44.20 -16.41
C ALA A 23 16.52 -45.22 -15.73
N PRO A 24 15.46 -45.68 -16.42
CA PRO A 24 14.58 -46.72 -15.89
C PRO A 24 15.23 -48.12 -15.97
N PRO A 25 14.96 -49.02 -15.00
CA PRO A 25 15.45 -50.39 -15.05
C PRO A 25 14.66 -51.26 -16.03
N LEU A 26 15.36 -52.21 -16.66
CA LEU A 26 14.82 -53.17 -17.63
C LEU A 26 13.90 -54.22 -16.96
N ALA A 27 12.78 -54.54 -17.63
CA ALA A 27 12.00 -55.75 -17.41
C ALA A 27 11.94 -56.56 -18.72
N SER A 28 11.98 -57.90 -18.63
CA SER A 28 12.21 -58.79 -19.78
C SER A 28 11.06 -59.77 -20.05
N SER A 29 10.61 -59.79 -21.31
CA SER A 29 9.79 -60.78 -22.04
C SER A 29 9.21 -60.02 -23.25
N GLY A 30 8.93 -60.56 -24.43
CA GLY A 30 8.94 -61.88 -25.05
C GLY A 30 8.33 -61.65 -26.46
N ALA A 31 8.89 -62.24 -27.51
CA ALA A 31 8.64 -61.84 -28.91
C ALA A 31 7.31 -62.42 -29.50
N PRO A 32 6.98 -62.30 -30.82
CA PRO A 32 7.51 -61.44 -31.90
C PRO A 32 6.44 -60.76 -32.84
N GLY A 33 6.84 -59.77 -33.66
CA GLY A 33 6.37 -59.71 -35.07
C GLY A 33 5.95 -58.37 -35.72
N THR A 34 6.57 -58.07 -36.88
CA THR A 34 6.07 -57.21 -38.01
C THR A 34 6.21 -55.67 -37.89
N PRO A 35 6.36 -54.90 -39.00
CA PRO A 35 7.47 -53.93 -39.14
C PRO A 35 7.07 -52.43 -39.17
N PRO A 36 8.05 -51.49 -39.17
CA PRO A 36 7.82 -50.06 -39.00
C PRO A 36 7.58 -49.28 -40.31
N LEU A 37 6.94 -48.12 -40.21
CA LEU A 37 6.98 -47.05 -41.21
C LEU A 37 7.50 -45.75 -40.58
N THR A 38 8.62 -45.26 -41.10
CA THR A 38 9.26 -43.98 -40.74
C THR A 38 8.78 -42.83 -41.63
N PRO A 39 8.92 -41.56 -41.19
CA PRO A 39 8.24 -40.41 -41.80
C PRO A 39 9.09 -39.71 -42.89
N PRO A 40 8.49 -38.75 -43.62
CA PRO A 40 9.23 -37.66 -44.25
C PRO A 40 8.85 -36.27 -43.70
N GLN A 41 9.88 -35.54 -43.26
CA GLN A 41 9.97 -34.08 -43.14
C GLN A 41 11.29 -33.67 -43.82
N PRO A 42 11.56 -32.39 -44.10
CA PRO A 42 10.68 -31.37 -44.68
C PRO A 42 11.33 -30.71 -45.93
N SER A 43 10.52 -30.17 -46.85
CA SER A 43 11.04 -29.33 -47.94
C SER A 43 11.07 -27.86 -47.50
N GLY A 44 12.25 -27.28 -47.34
CA GLY A 44 12.42 -25.87 -47.01
C GLY A 44 12.28 -24.94 -48.22
N MET A 45 11.88 -23.70 -47.98
CA MET A 45 12.15 -22.58 -48.88
C MET A 45 12.68 -21.39 -48.07
N GLN A 46 13.89 -20.97 -48.41
CA GLN A 46 14.64 -19.90 -47.78
C GLN A 46 14.55 -18.67 -48.70
N ALA A 47 13.89 -17.60 -48.25
CA ALA A 47 13.77 -16.37 -49.02
C ALA A 47 14.89 -15.38 -48.66
N SER A 48 15.76 -15.07 -49.62
CA SER A 48 16.84 -14.10 -49.46
C SER A 48 16.36 -12.68 -49.84
N PHE A 49 16.68 -11.69 -49.01
CA PHE A 49 16.57 -10.27 -49.36
C PHE A 49 17.94 -9.73 -49.81
N PRO A 50 18.03 -9.00 -50.94
CA PRO A 50 19.24 -8.29 -51.33
C PRO A 50 19.30 -6.90 -50.66
N GLY A 51 20.49 -6.50 -50.22
CA GLY A 51 20.74 -5.18 -49.61
C GLY A 51 20.96 -4.05 -50.62
N GLN A 52 21.07 -2.82 -50.12
CA GLN A 52 21.45 -1.64 -50.90
C GLN A 52 22.50 -0.80 -50.17
N GLN A 53 23.31 -0.07 -50.93
CA GLN A 53 24.60 0.50 -50.51
C GLN A 53 24.56 2.04 -50.40
N ASN A 54 25.41 2.59 -49.52
CA ASN A 54 25.76 4.01 -49.48
C ASN A 54 26.75 4.40 -50.60
N PRO A 55 26.77 5.68 -51.02
CA PRO A 55 27.99 6.38 -51.40
C PRO A 55 28.23 7.69 -50.58
N PRO A 56 29.44 8.31 -50.66
CA PRO A 56 29.97 9.17 -49.59
C PRO A 56 30.19 10.66 -49.95
N GLY A 57 30.55 11.48 -48.94
CA GLY A 57 31.10 12.83 -49.12
C GLY A 57 31.89 13.33 -47.90
N GLN A 58 33.12 13.81 -48.12
CA GLN A 58 34.02 14.44 -47.11
C GLN A 58 33.91 15.99 -47.11
N PHE A 59 34.76 16.63 -46.29
CA PHE A 59 34.97 18.06 -46.01
C PHE A 59 34.24 18.56 -44.74
N GLY A 60 34.85 19.21 -43.73
CA GLY A 60 36.26 19.55 -43.49
C GLY A 60 36.50 21.05 -43.27
N ALA A 61 36.48 21.52 -42.01
CA ALA A 61 37.17 22.73 -41.49
C ALA A 61 36.71 23.08 -40.05
N GLN A 62 37.65 23.45 -39.16
CA GLN A 62 37.38 24.33 -38.01
C GLN A 62 37.47 25.80 -38.48
N PRO A 63 36.90 26.77 -37.73
CA PRO A 63 37.78 27.57 -36.86
C PRO A 63 37.18 28.07 -35.52
N GLN A 64 37.98 27.90 -34.46
CA GLN A 64 38.44 28.88 -33.46
C GLN A 64 37.63 30.16 -33.10
N GLN A 65 37.39 30.31 -31.78
CA GLN A 65 37.28 31.53 -30.91
C GLN A 65 36.39 32.73 -31.29
N GLY A 66 35.55 33.14 -30.32
CA GLY A 66 34.98 34.48 -30.19
C GLY A 66 34.60 34.79 -28.73
N GLN A 67 35.27 35.77 -28.12
CA GLN A 67 35.20 36.09 -26.68
C GLN A 67 34.88 37.58 -26.47
N PHE A 68 33.66 37.94 -26.07
CA PHE A 68 33.22 39.26 -25.56
C PHE A 68 31.86 39.07 -24.84
N GLY A 69 31.44 39.81 -23.81
CA GLY A 69 32.09 40.86 -23.01
C GLY A 69 31.12 41.44 -21.95
N ALA A 70 31.65 42.03 -20.88
CA ALA A 70 30.94 42.76 -19.80
C ALA A 70 31.78 44.04 -19.45
N PRO A 71 31.45 44.92 -18.47
CA PRO A 71 30.31 45.00 -17.55
C PRO A 71 29.45 46.28 -17.83
N PRO A 72 29.22 47.35 -17.00
CA PRO A 72 29.85 47.85 -15.76
C PRO A 72 28.89 47.98 -14.52
N ALA A 73 29.26 48.85 -13.57
CA ALA A 73 28.68 49.15 -12.24
C ALA A 73 27.68 50.34 -12.22
N GLY A 74 27.01 50.76 -11.13
CA GLY A 74 26.89 50.27 -9.73
C GLY A 74 26.38 51.35 -8.73
N TYR A 75 26.33 51.01 -7.42
CA TYR A 75 26.07 51.85 -6.21
C TYR A 75 24.61 52.30 -5.86
N PRO A 76 24.29 52.62 -4.59
CA PRO A 76 24.67 51.96 -3.32
C PRO A 76 23.49 51.74 -2.32
N ALA A 77 23.80 51.24 -1.12
CA ALA A 77 22.85 50.77 -0.09
C ALA A 77 22.26 51.84 0.86
N LEU A 78 21.24 51.44 1.66
CA LEU A 78 20.88 52.13 2.92
C LEU A 78 20.26 51.18 3.96
N ASN A 79 21.03 50.91 5.02
CA ASN A 79 20.58 50.32 6.29
C ASN A 79 19.90 51.41 7.12
N HIS A 80 18.83 51.14 7.88
CA HIS A 80 18.47 51.97 9.04
C HIS A 80 17.83 51.14 10.17
N GLN A 81 18.52 51.12 11.30
CA GLN A 81 18.11 50.62 12.60
C GLN A 81 18.04 51.84 13.52
N GLN A 82 16.96 52.04 14.28
CA GLN A 82 16.92 53.12 15.27
C GLN A 82 16.10 52.75 16.51
N SER A 83 16.71 53.00 17.67
CA SER A 83 16.15 52.83 19.01
C SER A 83 16.55 54.04 19.85
N PHE A 84 15.57 54.73 20.42
CA PHE A 84 15.63 55.81 21.41
C PHE A 84 14.22 55.88 22.06
N GLY A 85 13.98 56.32 23.29
CA GLY A 85 14.80 56.83 24.39
C GLY A 85 13.90 56.95 25.65
N ALA A 86 14.43 57.30 26.83
CA ALA A 86 13.74 57.04 28.12
C ALA A 86 13.43 58.29 28.99
N GLN A 87 12.64 58.05 30.07
CA GLN A 87 12.43 58.87 31.30
C GLN A 87 11.45 60.07 31.25
N PRO A 88 10.84 60.55 32.38
CA PRO A 88 10.78 60.03 33.78
C PRO A 88 9.35 59.97 34.42
N ALA A 89 9.22 59.54 35.70
CA ALA A 89 7.96 59.44 36.50
C ALA A 89 7.60 60.74 37.29
N TYR A 90 6.52 60.96 38.07
CA TYR A 90 5.63 60.20 39.02
C TYR A 90 4.26 60.97 39.19
N PRO A 91 3.30 60.72 40.15
CA PRO A 91 3.03 59.64 41.14
C PRO A 91 1.57 59.05 41.15
N ARG A 92 1.30 58.16 42.13
CA ARG A 92 0.03 57.47 42.55
C ARG A 92 -1.14 58.41 42.95
N PRO A 93 -2.44 57.98 43.00
CA PRO A 93 -2.93 56.92 43.90
C PRO A 93 -4.09 56.00 43.44
N SER A 94 -4.46 55.10 44.36
CA SER A 94 -5.40 53.97 44.27
C SER A 94 -6.89 54.32 44.16
N HIS A 95 -7.68 53.43 43.54
CA HIS A 95 -8.95 52.94 44.11
C HIS A 95 -9.31 51.53 43.63
N GLN A 96 -10.34 50.96 44.25
CA GLN A 96 -10.58 49.53 44.45
C GLN A 96 -11.89 49.10 43.79
N SER A 97 -11.86 48.08 42.92
CA SER A 97 -13.06 47.43 42.37
C SER A 97 -12.80 45.94 42.13
N SER A 98 -13.45 45.09 42.93
CA SER A 98 -13.46 43.64 42.79
C SER A 98 -14.67 43.22 41.96
N PHE A 99 -14.52 42.34 40.95
CA PHE A 99 -15.57 41.39 40.56
C PHE A 99 -14.97 40.14 39.91
N GLY A 100 -15.55 38.98 40.22
CA GLY A 100 -14.92 37.67 40.11
C GLY A 100 -14.69 37.11 38.69
N GLY A 101 -13.69 36.24 38.60
CA GLY A 101 -13.54 35.24 37.55
C GLY A 101 -13.11 33.91 38.18
N GLN A 102 -13.90 32.86 38.00
CA GLN A 102 -13.57 31.52 38.51
C GLN A 102 -12.40 30.94 37.72
N GLN A 103 -11.25 30.79 38.37
CA GLN A 103 -10.10 30.11 37.80
C GLN A 103 -10.15 28.62 38.20
N SER A 104 -10.96 27.85 37.47
CA SER A 104 -10.96 26.38 37.57
C SER A 104 -9.63 25.87 37.02
N GLY A 105 -8.86 25.15 37.85
CA GLY A 105 -7.48 24.80 37.55
C GLY A 105 -7.32 23.91 36.32
N ILE A 106 -6.40 24.29 35.43
CA ILE A 106 -5.88 23.43 34.37
C ILE A 106 -4.89 22.45 35.02
N PRO A 107 -5.05 21.13 34.91
CA PRO A 107 -4.08 20.19 35.47
C PRO A 107 -2.74 20.29 34.72
N GLN A 108 -1.71 20.84 35.35
CA GLN A 108 -0.34 20.82 34.82
C GLN A 108 0.21 19.40 34.84
N SER A 109 0.07 18.67 33.72
CA SER A 109 0.66 17.33 33.54
C SER A 109 0.92 16.97 32.07
N LEU A 110 1.60 17.84 31.31
CA LEU A 110 1.97 17.59 29.90
C LEU A 110 3.44 17.89 29.57
N LEU A 111 4.35 17.66 30.53
CA LEU A 111 5.80 17.60 30.27
C LEU A 111 6.37 16.36 30.97
N MET A 112 6.24 15.20 30.33
CA MET A 112 6.92 13.96 30.71
C MET A 112 7.56 13.33 29.47
N PRO A 113 8.85 12.93 29.52
CA PRO A 113 9.50 12.25 28.42
C PRO A 113 9.18 10.74 28.42
N GLY A 114 8.78 10.22 27.25
CA GLY A 114 8.91 8.81 26.83
C GLY A 114 8.62 7.72 27.87
N GLY A 115 7.35 7.28 27.96
CA GLY A 115 6.98 6.05 28.65
C GLY A 115 5.49 5.75 28.51
N GLY A 116 5.15 4.55 28.04
CA GLY A 116 3.77 4.11 27.85
C GLY A 116 2.99 4.08 29.17
N GLY A 117 2.16 5.10 29.39
CA GLY A 117 1.37 5.22 30.63
C GLY A 117 0.10 4.36 30.63
N PRO A 118 -0.51 4.10 31.80
CA PRO A 118 -1.76 3.32 31.89
C PRO A 118 -2.90 3.87 31.02
N ALA A 119 -2.94 5.19 30.79
CA ALA A 119 -3.92 5.84 29.92
C ALA A 119 -3.74 5.48 28.44
N GLN A 120 -2.49 5.37 27.96
CA GLN A 120 -2.18 4.95 26.59
C GLN A 120 -2.58 3.49 26.36
N GLN A 121 -2.24 2.62 27.30
CA GLN A 121 -2.62 1.20 27.25
C GLN A 121 -4.15 1.04 27.19
N ALA A 122 -4.91 1.80 27.99
CA ALA A 122 -6.37 1.78 27.97
C ALA A 122 -6.95 2.33 26.65
N ALA A 123 -6.40 3.41 26.10
CA ALA A 123 -6.84 3.97 24.82
C ALA A 123 -6.66 2.96 23.67
N LEU A 124 -5.48 2.36 23.57
CA LEU A 124 -5.17 1.34 22.56
C LEU A 124 -6.05 0.09 22.73
N GLN A 125 -6.26 -0.38 23.96
CA GLN A 125 -7.14 -1.51 24.23
C GLN A 125 -8.58 -1.24 23.80
N ASN A 126 -9.10 -0.04 24.10
CA ASN A 126 -10.44 0.37 23.68
C ASN A 126 -10.56 0.43 22.15
N LYS A 127 -9.56 1.01 21.45
CA LYS A 127 -9.53 1.10 19.98
C LYS A 127 -9.54 -0.29 19.32
N LEU A 128 -8.66 -1.19 19.75
CA LEU A 128 -8.62 -2.53 19.16
C LEU A 128 -9.87 -3.35 19.51
N GLN A 129 -10.43 -3.16 20.71
CA GLN A 129 -11.69 -3.80 21.10
C GLN A 129 -12.88 -3.27 20.28
N SER A 130 -12.93 -1.98 19.93
CA SER A 130 -13.97 -1.46 19.05
C SER A 130 -13.85 -2.02 17.64
N ILE A 131 -12.65 -2.06 17.03
CA ILE A 131 -12.47 -2.66 15.70
C ILE A 131 -12.80 -4.16 15.69
N VAL A 132 -12.38 -4.93 16.70
CA VAL A 132 -12.75 -6.34 16.84
C VAL A 132 -14.27 -6.53 16.96
N ALA A 133 -14.97 -5.61 17.61
CA ALA A 133 -16.42 -5.64 17.73
C ALA A 133 -17.13 -5.28 16.41
N THR A 134 -16.80 -4.12 15.83
CA THR A 134 -17.39 -3.59 14.59
C THR A 134 -17.20 -4.56 13.42
N ASN A 135 -15.99 -5.07 13.23
CA ASN A 135 -15.66 -5.92 12.08
C ASN A 135 -15.86 -7.43 12.38
N GLN A 136 -16.42 -7.76 13.54
CA GLN A 136 -16.79 -9.14 13.93
C GLN A 136 -15.59 -10.11 13.97
N LEU A 137 -14.44 -9.64 14.48
CA LEU A 137 -13.18 -10.40 14.49
C LEU A 137 -13.00 -11.29 15.74
N GLN A 138 -14.06 -11.55 16.52
CA GLN A 138 -13.96 -12.22 17.83
C GLN A 138 -13.42 -13.66 17.71
N TYR A 139 -13.60 -14.32 16.56
CA TYR A 139 -13.00 -15.62 16.29
C TYR A 139 -11.46 -15.55 16.26
N PHE A 140 -10.91 -14.51 15.62
CA PHE A 140 -9.48 -14.29 15.54
C PHE A 140 -8.91 -13.77 16.86
N TYR A 141 -9.64 -12.91 17.55
CA TYR A 141 -9.18 -12.18 18.74
C TYR A 141 -10.05 -12.44 19.99
N PRO A 142 -10.05 -13.67 20.54
CA PRO A 142 -10.57 -13.90 21.87
C PRO A 142 -9.76 -13.08 22.90
N PRO A 143 -10.33 -12.74 24.08
CA PRO A 143 -9.72 -11.77 25.00
C PRO A 143 -8.24 -12.00 25.35
N PRO A 144 -7.75 -13.24 25.58
CA PRO A 144 -6.33 -13.48 25.85
C PRO A 144 -5.41 -13.10 24.68
N ARG A 145 -5.86 -13.31 23.43
CA ARG A 145 -5.09 -12.98 22.23
C ARG A 145 -5.13 -11.49 21.91
N LEU A 146 -6.29 -10.84 22.08
CA LEU A 146 -6.40 -9.39 21.98
C LEU A 146 -5.47 -8.70 23.01
N GLN A 147 -5.44 -9.20 24.25
CA GLN A 147 -4.55 -8.68 25.28
C GLN A 147 -3.06 -8.86 24.93
N ALA A 148 -2.68 -9.98 24.30
CA ALA A 148 -1.32 -10.20 23.83
C ALA A 148 -0.90 -9.19 22.74
N VAL A 149 -1.79 -8.91 21.78
CA VAL A 149 -1.57 -7.86 20.75
C VAL A 149 -1.40 -6.49 21.40
N VAL A 150 -2.30 -6.11 22.33
CA VAL A 150 -2.14 -4.87 23.11
C VAL A 150 -0.79 -4.83 23.81
N THR A 151 -0.35 -5.91 24.46
CA THR A 151 0.96 -5.96 25.16
C THR A 151 2.15 -5.81 24.20
N GLN A 152 2.10 -6.44 23.02
CA GLN A 152 3.12 -6.28 21.97
C GLN A 152 3.20 -4.84 21.48
N LEU A 153 2.05 -4.24 21.17
CA LEU A 153 1.97 -2.86 20.67
C LEU A 153 2.42 -1.82 21.69
N ASN A 154 2.25 -2.06 23.00
CA ASN A 154 2.80 -1.17 24.04
C ASN A 154 4.34 -1.11 24.07
N THR A 155 5.05 -1.96 23.31
CA THR A 155 6.51 -1.82 23.11
C THR A 155 6.88 -0.74 22.08
N ILE A 156 5.91 -0.27 21.30
CA ILE A 156 6.12 0.68 20.20
C ILE A 156 6.08 2.11 20.73
N ASN A 157 7.07 2.91 20.33
CA ASN A 157 7.13 4.33 20.66
C ASN A 157 6.21 5.14 19.71
N PHE A 158 4.91 5.12 19.98
CA PHE A 158 3.91 5.89 19.23
C PHE A 158 4.22 7.40 19.17
N GLN A 159 4.86 7.98 20.19
CA GLN A 159 5.29 9.38 20.17
C GLN A 159 6.35 9.64 19.10
N GLN A 160 7.31 8.72 18.95
CA GLN A 160 8.33 8.77 17.89
C GLN A 160 7.71 8.51 16.52
N LEU A 161 6.78 7.57 16.40
CA LEU A 161 6.04 7.30 15.16
C LEU A 161 5.30 8.56 14.69
N ALA A 162 4.48 9.15 15.56
CA ALA A 162 3.75 10.39 15.32
C ALA A 162 4.67 11.54 14.90
N THR A 163 5.82 11.70 15.57
CA THR A 163 6.83 12.72 15.24
C THR A 163 7.48 12.47 13.87
N GLN A 164 7.89 11.23 13.59
CA GLN A 164 8.53 10.84 12.34
C GLN A 164 7.59 11.01 11.13
N TRP A 165 6.31 10.70 11.33
CA TRP A 165 5.25 10.80 10.33
C TRP A 165 4.44 12.10 10.42
N ARG A 166 4.90 13.09 11.20
CA ARG A 166 4.32 14.44 11.31
C ARG A 166 2.81 14.48 11.59
N MET A 167 2.27 13.42 12.19
CA MET A 167 0.85 13.23 12.46
C MET A 167 0.55 13.43 13.96
N PRO A 168 -0.71 13.75 14.33
CA PRO A 168 -1.19 13.64 15.70
C PRO A 168 -0.99 12.23 16.28
N MET A 169 -0.92 12.12 17.61
CA MET A 169 -0.71 10.85 18.32
C MET A 169 -1.87 9.88 18.09
N GLU A 170 -3.07 10.44 17.95
CA GLU A 170 -4.34 9.74 17.74
C GLU A 170 -4.28 8.90 16.46
N MET A 171 -3.85 9.50 15.34
CA MET A 171 -3.67 8.79 14.06
C MET A 171 -2.61 7.68 14.16
N ALA A 172 -1.57 7.87 14.97
CA ALA A 172 -0.56 6.84 15.19
C ALA A 172 -1.14 5.62 15.95
N TYR A 173 -2.13 5.81 16.82
CA TYR A 173 -2.88 4.69 17.42
C TYR A 173 -3.87 4.05 16.44
N ASP A 174 -4.44 4.82 15.52
CA ASP A 174 -5.35 4.29 14.50
C ASP A 174 -4.61 3.33 13.56
N LEU A 175 -3.37 3.63 13.18
CA LEU A 175 -2.51 2.70 12.44
C LEU A 175 -2.23 1.38 13.18
N ALA A 176 -2.33 1.35 14.52
CA ALA A 176 -2.13 0.11 15.29
C ALA A 176 -3.22 -0.94 15.06
N THR A 177 -4.36 -0.55 14.46
CA THR A 177 -5.42 -1.47 14.03
C THR A 177 -4.94 -2.47 12.97
N LEU A 178 -3.92 -2.12 12.19
CA LEU A 178 -3.27 -2.99 11.21
C LEU A 178 -2.67 -4.27 11.85
N ALA A 179 -2.32 -4.25 13.13
CA ALA A 179 -1.91 -5.43 13.89
C ALA A 179 -2.97 -6.55 13.89
N LEU A 180 -4.23 -6.19 13.61
CA LEU A 180 -5.35 -7.12 13.54
C LEU A 180 -5.42 -7.85 12.18
N TYR A 181 -4.65 -7.49 11.16
CA TYR A 181 -4.79 -8.02 9.79
C TYR A 181 -3.47 -8.52 9.19
N ASP A 182 -3.54 -9.59 8.39
CA ASP A 182 -2.46 -9.97 7.47
C ASP A 182 -2.64 -9.16 6.17
N ILE A 183 -1.64 -8.37 5.80
CA ILE A 183 -1.75 -7.41 4.69
C ILE A 183 -1.21 -7.98 3.38
N VAL A 184 -2.00 -7.86 2.31
CA VAL A 184 -1.62 -8.21 0.94
C VAL A 184 -1.74 -7.00 0.03
N ILE A 185 -0.62 -6.48 -0.45
CA ILE A 185 -0.62 -5.52 -1.56
C ILE A 185 -0.90 -6.26 -2.86
N PHE A 186 -1.88 -5.79 -3.61
CA PHE A 186 -2.21 -6.26 -4.95
C PHE A 186 -2.03 -5.12 -5.95
N ALA A 187 -0.87 -5.05 -6.57
CA ALA A 187 -0.43 -3.93 -7.39
C ALA A 187 -0.75 -4.15 -8.88
N ASP A 188 -1.21 -3.10 -9.56
CA ASP A 188 -1.20 -3.07 -11.03
C ASP A 188 0.23 -2.94 -11.55
N ASP A 189 0.48 -3.72 -12.60
CA ASP A 189 1.69 -3.74 -13.40
C ASP A 189 1.34 -3.80 -14.90
N SER A 190 0.17 -3.26 -15.27
CA SER A 190 -0.28 -3.04 -16.64
C SER A 190 0.61 -2.04 -17.40
N GLY A 191 0.36 -1.89 -18.70
CA GLY A 191 1.08 -0.92 -19.52
C GLY A 191 0.72 0.55 -19.25
N SER A 192 -0.50 0.85 -18.78
CA SER A 192 -0.96 2.24 -18.54
C SER A 192 -0.13 2.93 -17.47
N MET A 193 0.30 2.18 -16.45
CA MET A 193 1.22 2.61 -15.39
C MET A 193 2.53 3.25 -15.92
N VAL A 194 2.99 2.88 -17.13
CA VAL A 194 4.21 3.43 -17.76
C VAL A 194 3.90 4.55 -18.76
N PHE A 195 2.91 4.32 -19.62
CA PHE A 195 2.69 5.17 -20.80
C PHE A 195 1.89 6.43 -20.49
N GLU A 196 1.13 6.45 -19.40
CA GLU A 196 0.35 7.60 -18.95
C GLU A 196 1.06 8.32 -17.79
N GLU A 197 0.76 9.62 -17.65
CA GLU A 197 1.29 10.48 -16.57
C GLU A 197 2.83 10.44 -16.42
N ASN A 198 3.55 10.15 -17.51
CA ASN A 198 5.01 9.99 -17.57
C ASN A 198 5.60 8.98 -16.56
N GLY A 199 4.79 8.01 -16.11
CA GLY A 199 5.19 7.02 -15.10
C GLY A 199 5.02 7.43 -13.64
N GLU A 200 4.40 8.59 -13.35
CA GLU A 200 4.11 9.09 -11.98
C GLU A 200 3.37 8.02 -11.14
N ARG A 201 2.44 7.30 -11.76
CA ARG A 201 1.68 6.15 -11.18
C ARG A 201 2.57 5.07 -10.56
N ILE A 202 3.76 4.83 -11.12
CA ILE A 202 4.72 3.85 -10.60
C ILE A 202 5.48 4.40 -9.38
N ASP A 203 5.68 5.72 -9.30
CA ASP A 203 6.28 6.36 -8.13
C ASP A 203 5.29 6.46 -6.96
N ASP A 204 4.00 6.70 -7.23
CA ASP A 204 2.93 6.57 -6.24
C ASP A 204 2.83 5.13 -5.71
N LEU A 205 2.85 4.12 -6.60
CA LEU A 205 2.88 2.71 -6.21
C LEU A 205 4.08 2.38 -5.29
N LYS A 206 5.28 2.91 -5.59
CA LYS A 206 6.46 2.74 -4.73
C LYS A 206 6.28 3.43 -3.38
N LEU A 207 5.70 4.63 -3.36
CA LEU A 207 5.45 5.40 -2.14
C LEU A 207 4.48 4.64 -1.23
N ILE A 208 3.32 4.22 -1.76
CA ILE A 208 2.30 3.47 -1.01
C ILE A 208 2.89 2.14 -0.51
N LEU A 209 3.49 1.32 -1.39
CA LEU A 209 4.08 0.03 -0.98
C LEU A 209 5.16 0.22 0.09
N GLY A 210 6.04 1.22 -0.08
CA GLY A 210 7.06 1.54 0.90
C GLY A 210 6.46 1.92 2.25
N LYS A 211 5.47 2.81 2.27
CA LYS A 211 4.80 3.29 3.48
C LYS A 211 4.03 2.18 4.19
N VAL A 212 3.24 1.38 3.47
CA VAL A 212 2.53 0.24 4.05
C VAL A 212 3.53 -0.79 4.61
N SER A 213 4.64 -1.07 3.92
CA SER A 213 5.65 -2.02 4.43
C SER A 213 6.35 -1.54 5.71
N GLU A 214 6.62 -0.23 5.83
CA GLU A 214 7.19 0.40 7.02
C GLU A 214 6.21 0.35 8.21
N VAL A 215 4.92 0.61 7.99
CA VAL A 215 3.92 0.65 9.08
C VAL A 215 3.50 -0.75 9.50
N ALA A 216 3.19 -1.62 8.55
CA ALA A 216 2.75 -2.99 8.82
C ALA A 216 3.76 -3.73 9.71
N THR A 217 5.06 -3.51 9.52
CA THR A 217 6.10 -4.19 10.31
C THR A 217 6.43 -3.58 11.66
N LEU A 218 5.90 -2.39 11.97
CA LEU A 218 5.85 -1.94 13.37
C LEU A 218 4.84 -2.80 14.16
N PHE A 219 3.79 -3.27 13.49
CA PHE A 219 2.61 -3.86 14.10
C PHE A 219 2.46 -5.37 13.87
N ASP A 220 3.28 -5.96 13.00
CA ASP A 220 3.21 -7.36 12.60
C ASP A 220 4.60 -7.99 12.38
N ASP A 221 4.78 -9.22 12.88
CA ASP A 221 6.11 -9.83 13.00
C ASP A 221 6.62 -10.48 11.70
N ASP A 222 5.75 -10.76 10.72
CA ASP A 222 6.15 -11.44 9.48
C ASP A 222 6.20 -10.57 8.22
N GLY A 223 5.46 -9.46 8.19
CA GLY A 223 5.50 -8.45 7.12
C GLY A 223 4.52 -8.73 5.99
N ILE A 224 4.50 -7.86 4.97
CA ILE A 224 3.43 -7.89 3.97
C ILE A 224 3.67 -8.89 2.84
N LEU A 225 2.58 -9.34 2.23
CA LEU A 225 2.60 -9.97 0.91
C LEU A 225 2.49 -8.90 -0.19
N VAL A 226 3.10 -9.18 -1.34
CA VAL A 226 2.94 -8.36 -2.55
C VAL A 226 2.67 -9.28 -3.74
N ARG A 227 1.63 -8.98 -4.52
CA ARG A 227 1.25 -9.67 -5.75
C ARG A 227 1.00 -8.64 -6.85
N PHE A 228 1.45 -8.93 -8.06
CA PHE A 228 1.23 -8.09 -9.24
C PHE A 228 0.21 -8.75 -10.18
N MET A 229 -0.58 -7.98 -10.93
CA MET A 229 -1.65 -8.54 -11.78
C MET A 229 -1.10 -9.47 -12.87
N ASN A 230 -0.12 -9.00 -13.63
CA ASN A 230 0.46 -9.69 -14.79
C ASN A 230 1.69 -10.52 -14.36
N SER A 231 2.68 -9.90 -13.72
CA SER A 231 3.99 -10.48 -13.40
C SER A 231 3.93 -11.70 -12.46
N PRO A 232 4.80 -12.71 -12.66
CA PRO A 232 4.97 -13.84 -11.72
C PRO A 232 5.87 -13.48 -10.52
N VAL A 233 6.50 -12.30 -10.50
CA VAL A 233 7.25 -11.80 -9.35
C VAL A 233 6.31 -11.60 -8.17
N GLN A 234 6.76 -11.91 -6.95
CA GLN A 234 5.95 -11.79 -5.74
C GLN A 234 6.81 -11.50 -4.50
N GLY A 235 6.28 -10.70 -3.57
CA GLY A 235 6.87 -10.45 -2.26
C GLY A 235 6.23 -11.35 -1.19
N ASN A 236 7.06 -11.97 -0.34
CA ASN A 236 6.61 -12.80 0.79
C ASN A 236 7.34 -12.39 2.07
N GLY A 237 6.73 -11.51 2.86
CA GLY A 237 7.36 -10.90 4.04
C GLY A 237 8.27 -9.74 3.66
N ILE A 238 7.75 -8.80 2.85
CA ILE A 238 8.40 -7.50 2.62
C ILE A 238 8.24 -6.67 3.89
N ARG A 239 9.32 -6.00 4.32
CA ARG A 239 9.39 -5.38 5.66
C ARG A 239 9.82 -3.93 5.71
N ASP A 240 10.27 -3.39 4.59
CA ASP A 240 10.81 -2.04 4.53
C ASP A 240 10.74 -1.52 3.09
N SER A 241 10.85 -0.20 2.97
CA SER A 241 10.80 0.52 1.70
C SER A 241 11.95 0.17 0.75
N ILE A 242 13.07 -0.37 1.25
CA ILE A 242 14.20 -0.82 0.42
C ILE A 242 13.85 -2.14 -0.26
N ALA A 243 13.36 -3.13 0.49
CA ALA A 243 12.89 -4.41 -0.03
C ALA A 243 11.68 -4.24 -0.97
N ALA A 244 10.77 -3.32 -0.66
CA ALA A 244 9.68 -2.91 -1.54
C ALA A 244 10.20 -2.35 -2.88
N GLY A 245 11.13 -1.38 -2.84
CA GLY A 245 11.73 -0.80 -4.04
C GLY A 245 12.50 -1.82 -4.88
N GLN A 246 13.26 -2.70 -4.24
CA GLN A 246 13.96 -3.81 -4.92
C GLN A 246 13.00 -4.81 -5.58
N LEU A 247 11.82 -5.04 -5.00
CA LEU A 247 10.81 -5.90 -5.60
C LEU A 247 10.20 -5.26 -6.85
N ILE A 248 9.80 -3.98 -6.78
CA ILE A 248 9.24 -3.24 -7.93
C ILE A 248 10.24 -3.17 -9.09
N GLN A 249 11.54 -3.01 -8.82
CA GLN A 249 12.60 -3.01 -9.85
C GLN A 249 12.73 -4.32 -10.65
N GLN A 250 12.14 -5.43 -10.17
CA GLN A 250 12.14 -6.72 -10.87
C GLN A 250 10.90 -6.90 -11.77
N VAL A 251 9.93 -5.99 -11.73
CA VAL A 251 8.65 -6.09 -12.45
C VAL A 251 8.73 -5.37 -13.79
N GLN A 252 8.20 -6.01 -14.83
CA GLN A 252 7.98 -5.39 -16.13
C GLN A 252 6.51 -4.96 -16.24
N PHE A 253 6.28 -3.65 -16.20
CA PHE A 253 4.96 -3.04 -16.29
C PHE A 253 4.43 -3.17 -17.73
N THR A 254 3.64 -4.21 -17.97
CA THR A 254 3.16 -4.65 -19.28
C THR A 254 1.87 -5.47 -19.14
N GLY A 255 1.03 -5.42 -20.17
CA GLY A 255 -0.23 -6.17 -20.20
C GLY A 255 -1.45 -5.28 -19.98
N LEU A 256 -2.56 -5.93 -19.61
CA LEU A 256 -3.84 -5.29 -19.32
C LEU A 256 -4.06 -5.23 -17.79
N THR A 257 -5.21 -4.73 -17.36
CA THR A 257 -5.63 -4.64 -15.94
C THR A 257 -6.76 -5.66 -15.64
N PRO A 258 -6.49 -6.98 -15.59
CA PRO A 258 -7.48 -8.02 -15.27
C PRO A 258 -7.71 -8.12 -13.74
N LEU A 259 -8.12 -7.00 -13.14
CA LEU A 259 -8.22 -6.74 -11.71
C LEU A 259 -8.92 -7.86 -10.94
N GLY A 260 -10.16 -8.21 -11.30
CA GLY A 260 -10.98 -9.21 -10.60
C GLY A 260 -10.46 -10.63 -10.78
N THR A 261 -10.12 -11.04 -12.01
CA THR A 261 -9.57 -12.37 -12.29
C THR A 261 -8.27 -12.61 -11.54
N LYS A 262 -7.34 -11.63 -11.53
CA LYS A 262 -6.04 -11.79 -10.88
C LYS A 262 -6.10 -11.57 -9.37
N LEU A 263 -7.03 -10.77 -8.85
CA LEU A 263 -7.35 -10.72 -7.43
C LEU A 263 -7.80 -12.10 -6.92
N HIS A 264 -8.67 -12.77 -7.68
CA HIS A 264 -9.07 -14.14 -7.36
C HIS A 264 -7.88 -15.11 -7.42
N GLU A 265 -7.18 -15.17 -8.56
CA GLU A 265 -6.11 -16.15 -8.82
C GLU A 265 -4.90 -16.01 -7.88
N LYS A 266 -4.40 -14.79 -7.66
CA LYS A 266 -3.11 -14.53 -7.00
C LYS A 266 -3.23 -14.18 -5.51
N VAL A 267 -4.42 -13.78 -5.04
CA VAL A 267 -4.65 -13.38 -3.64
C VAL A 267 -5.71 -14.25 -2.98
N LEU A 268 -6.96 -14.19 -3.43
CA LEU A 268 -8.06 -14.79 -2.69
C LEU A 268 -8.00 -16.32 -2.68
N GLN A 269 -7.77 -16.94 -3.84
CA GLN A 269 -7.70 -18.40 -3.95
C GLN A 269 -6.58 -19.02 -3.09
N PRO A 270 -5.30 -18.58 -3.17
CA PRO A 270 -4.21 -19.18 -2.39
C PRO A 270 -4.24 -18.83 -0.89
N PHE A 271 -4.85 -17.70 -0.49
CA PHE A 271 -4.81 -17.24 0.90
C PHE A 271 -6.17 -17.36 1.60
N LEU A 272 -7.20 -16.68 1.09
CA LEU A 272 -8.52 -16.67 1.73
C LEU A 272 -9.23 -18.01 1.58
N TYR A 273 -9.51 -18.46 0.36
CA TYR A 273 -10.28 -19.69 0.12
C TYR A 273 -9.54 -20.92 0.66
N THR A 274 -8.24 -21.05 0.38
CA THR A 274 -7.40 -22.12 0.92
C THR A 274 -7.32 -22.07 2.44
N GLY A 275 -7.18 -20.88 3.04
CA GLY A 275 -7.17 -20.69 4.49
C GLY A 275 -8.48 -21.10 5.17
N VAL A 276 -9.63 -20.70 4.61
CA VAL A 276 -10.95 -21.10 5.12
C VAL A 276 -11.15 -22.62 5.01
N GLN A 277 -10.81 -23.22 3.86
CA GLN A 277 -10.94 -24.66 3.63
C GLN A 277 -10.05 -25.49 4.56
N GLN A 278 -8.81 -25.06 4.80
CA GLN A 278 -7.86 -25.71 5.70
C GLN A 278 -8.10 -25.39 7.18
N ARG A 279 -8.98 -24.44 7.49
CA ARG A 279 -9.16 -23.84 8.83
C ARG A 279 -7.86 -23.30 9.44
N ASP A 280 -7.09 -22.59 8.61
CA ASP A 280 -5.76 -22.05 8.95
C ASP A 280 -5.62 -20.55 8.63
N LEU A 281 -6.71 -19.79 8.62
CA LEU A 281 -6.61 -18.32 8.74
C LEU A 281 -6.28 -17.97 10.19
N GLN A 282 -5.12 -17.38 10.40
CA GLN A 282 -4.64 -16.99 11.73
C GLN A 282 -5.04 -15.54 12.06
N LYS A 283 -5.13 -14.67 11.05
CA LYS A 283 -5.62 -13.28 11.11
C LYS A 283 -6.60 -13.07 9.93
N PRO A 284 -7.53 -12.10 10.00
CA PRO A 284 -8.26 -11.62 8.83
C PRO A 284 -7.28 -11.03 7.80
N ILE A 285 -7.69 -10.97 6.52
CA ILE A 285 -6.85 -10.48 5.43
C ILE A 285 -7.30 -9.08 5.01
N LEU A 286 -6.40 -8.10 5.05
CA LEU A 286 -6.59 -6.81 4.39
C LEU A 286 -5.88 -6.83 3.04
N VAL A 287 -6.64 -6.73 1.95
CA VAL A 287 -6.09 -6.59 0.60
C VAL A 287 -6.07 -5.12 0.23
N ILE A 288 -4.89 -4.55 -0.01
CA ILE A 288 -4.75 -3.19 -0.54
C ILE A 288 -4.44 -3.30 -2.03
N ALA A 289 -5.45 -3.09 -2.87
CA ALA A 289 -5.33 -3.07 -4.30
C ALA A 289 -4.91 -1.66 -4.77
N ILE A 290 -3.80 -1.57 -5.51
CA ILE A 290 -3.26 -0.30 -6.01
C ILE A 290 -3.36 -0.34 -7.54
N THR A 291 -4.16 0.54 -8.14
CA THR A 291 -4.51 0.46 -9.57
C THR A 291 -4.71 1.85 -10.19
N ASP A 292 -4.39 1.99 -11.48
CA ASP A 292 -4.62 3.22 -12.27
C ASP A 292 -5.86 3.17 -13.17
N GLY A 293 -6.49 2.00 -13.26
CA GLY A 293 -7.51 1.71 -14.26
C GLY A 293 -8.71 0.94 -13.74
N GLU A 294 -9.83 1.07 -14.48
CA GLU A 294 -10.92 0.10 -14.46
C GLU A 294 -10.51 -1.24 -15.11
N PRO A 295 -11.25 -2.35 -14.92
CA PRO A 295 -10.87 -3.64 -15.47
C PRO A 295 -10.77 -3.65 -17.01
N VAL A 296 -9.61 -4.11 -17.52
CA VAL A 296 -9.33 -4.26 -18.96
C VAL A 296 -8.94 -5.71 -19.25
N GLY A 297 -9.54 -6.29 -20.28
CA GLY A 297 -9.32 -7.70 -20.66
C GLY A 297 -10.28 -8.70 -20.01
N GLU A 298 -11.21 -8.22 -19.18
CA GLU A 298 -12.27 -9.01 -18.53
C GLU A 298 -13.59 -8.22 -18.45
N PRO A 299 -14.74 -8.86 -18.14
CA PRO A 299 -15.97 -8.14 -17.83
C PRO A 299 -15.82 -7.25 -16.58
N LYS A 300 -16.29 -6.00 -16.64
CA LYS A 300 -16.24 -5.04 -15.50
C LYS A 300 -16.91 -5.56 -14.22
N THR A 301 -17.88 -6.47 -14.35
CA THR A 301 -18.57 -7.11 -13.21
C THR A 301 -17.72 -8.14 -12.46
N THR A 302 -16.58 -8.57 -13.01
CA THR A 302 -15.75 -9.65 -12.46
C THR A 302 -15.23 -9.31 -11.07
N THR A 303 -14.70 -8.10 -10.85
CA THR A 303 -14.18 -7.65 -9.55
C THR A 303 -15.27 -7.70 -8.47
N ALA A 304 -16.43 -7.10 -8.73
CA ALA A 304 -17.57 -7.12 -7.80
C ALA A 304 -18.03 -8.56 -7.52
N GLN A 305 -18.14 -9.42 -8.53
CA GLN A 305 -18.53 -10.82 -8.34
C GLN A 305 -17.51 -11.61 -7.50
N VAL A 306 -16.22 -11.38 -7.71
CA VAL A 306 -15.14 -12.02 -6.96
C VAL A 306 -15.16 -11.61 -5.48
N ILE A 307 -15.42 -10.33 -5.19
CA ILE A 307 -15.56 -9.83 -3.81
C ILE A 307 -16.85 -10.38 -3.17
N LYS A 308 -17.98 -10.41 -3.88
CA LYS A 308 -19.24 -11.03 -3.43
C LYS A 308 -19.05 -12.49 -3.04
N ASN A 309 -18.34 -13.25 -3.88
CA ASN A 309 -18.00 -14.65 -3.60
C ASN A 309 -17.09 -14.80 -2.37
N ALA A 310 -16.09 -13.92 -2.22
CA ALA A 310 -15.19 -13.92 -1.05
C ALA A 310 -15.96 -13.61 0.25
N LYS A 311 -16.78 -12.56 0.25
CA LYS A 311 -17.67 -12.18 1.36
C LYS A 311 -18.60 -13.32 1.75
N GLN A 312 -19.25 -13.96 0.78
CA GLN A 312 -20.13 -15.10 1.02
C GLN A 312 -19.37 -16.30 1.58
N MET A 313 -18.17 -16.59 1.10
CA MET A 313 -17.33 -17.68 1.59
C MET A 313 -16.97 -17.49 3.08
N VAL A 314 -16.56 -16.28 3.48
CA VAL A 314 -16.14 -16.02 4.87
C VAL A 314 -17.33 -15.91 5.83
N ALA A 315 -18.44 -15.30 5.40
CA ALA A 315 -19.66 -15.19 6.20
C ALA A 315 -20.31 -16.56 6.50
N ASN A 316 -20.14 -17.54 5.61
CA ASN A 316 -20.58 -18.92 5.81
C ASN A 316 -19.55 -19.79 6.56
N SER A 317 -18.49 -19.19 7.09
CA SER A 317 -17.41 -19.86 7.83
C SER A 317 -17.35 -19.41 9.30
N PRO A 318 -16.66 -20.14 10.19
CA PRO A 318 -16.44 -19.70 11.57
C PRO A 318 -15.72 -18.36 11.72
N TYR A 319 -15.03 -17.89 10.67
CA TYR A 319 -14.24 -16.66 10.68
C TYR A 319 -15.07 -15.37 10.61
N GLY A 320 -16.33 -15.46 10.15
CA GLY A 320 -17.23 -14.31 10.04
C GLY A 320 -16.94 -13.38 8.85
N PRO A 321 -17.77 -12.33 8.66
CA PRO A 321 -17.70 -11.47 7.48
C PRO A 321 -16.43 -10.61 7.41
N GLY A 322 -15.87 -10.14 8.53
CA GLY A 322 -14.65 -9.34 8.57
C GLY A 322 -13.35 -10.14 8.43
N ALA A 323 -13.41 -11.42 8.05
CA ALA A 323 -12.22 -12.20 7.73
C ALA A 323 -11.48 -11.71 6.48
N VAL A 324 -12.10 -10.83 5.68
CA VAL A 324 -11.48 -10.10 4.58
C VAL A 324 -12.00 -8.67 4.49
N ALA A 325 -11.11 -7.74 4.18
CA ALA A 325 -11.39 -6.34 3.83
C ALA A 325 -10.56 -5.94 2.60
N PHE A 326 -11.03 -4.94 1.85
CA PHE A 326 -10.42 -4.48 0.60
C PHE A 326 -10.26 -2.96 0.59
N GLU A 327 -9.04 -2.47 0.48
CA GLU A 327 -8.77 -1.08 0.11
C GLU A 327 -8.52 -1.02 -1.40
N PHE A 328 -9.07 -0.03 -2.10
CA PHE A 328 -8.71 0.32 -3.46
C PHE A 328 -8.06 1.70 -3.54
N ALA A 329 -6.73 1.73 -3.49
CA ALA A 329 -5.95 2.94 -3.68
C ALA A 329 -5.81 3.26 -5.18
N GLN A 330 -6.42 4.36 -5.63
CA GLN A 330 -6.18 4.86 -6.98
C GLN A 330 -4.80 5.53 -7.08
N VAL A 331 -4.05 5.21 -8.13
CA VAL A 331 -2.86 5.98 -8.55
C VAL A 331 -3.11 6.64 -9.90
N GLY A 332 -2.61 7.87 -10.08
CA GLY A 332 -2.93 8.67 -11.26
C GLY A 332 -4.40 9.13 -11.35
N LYS A 333 -4.71 9.85 -12.43
CA LYS A 333 -5.84 10.77 -12.51
C LYS A 333 -6.94 10.33 -13.49
N ASP A 334 -7.04 9.03 -13.80
CA ASP A 334 -8.09 8.51 -14.68
C ASP A 334 -9.47 8.54 -14.02
N GLN A 335 -10.43 9.20 -14.68
CA GLN A 335 -11.78 9.40 -14.16
C GLN A 335 -12.68 8.14 -14.28
N LYS A 336 -12.34 7.18 -15.13
CA LYS A 336 -13.05 5.90 -15.21
C LYS A 336 -12.60 4.97 -14.11
N ALA A 337 -11.31 4.97 -13.76
CA ALA A 337 -10.79 4.31 -12.57
C ALA A 337 -11.54 4.82 -11.33
N GLN A 338 -11.59 6.14 -11.14
CA GLN A 338 -12.34 6.77 -10.04
C GLN A 338 -13.81 6.33 -10.02
N ALA A 339 -14.52 6.48 -11.14
CA ALA A 339 -15.94 6.10 -11.23
C ALA A 339 -16.19 4.60 -11.04
N PHE A 340 -15.23 3.74 -11.42
CA PHE A 340 -15.30 2.30 -11.22
C PHE A 340 -15.06 1.94 -9.75
N LEU A 341 -14.00 2.45 -9.12
CA LEU A 341 -13.67 2.17 -7.72
C LEU A 341 -14.76 2.68 -6.78
N GLY A 342 -15.21 3.93 -6.96
CA GLY A 342 -16.36 4.46 -6.24
C GLY A 342 -17.65 3.66 -6.44
N SER A 343 -17.81 2.95 -7.57
CA SER A 343 -18.96 2.05 -7.78
C SER A 343 -18.86 0.70 -7.05
N LEU A 344 -17.65 0.25 -6.70
CA LEU A 344 -17.45 -0.92 -5.84
C LEU A 344 -17.73 -0.57 -4.39
N ASP A 345 -17.18 0.57 -3.96
CA ASP A 345 -17.36 1.14 -2.63
C ASP A 345 -18.84 1.46 -2.34
N ASN A 346 -19.55 2.11 -3.27
CA ASN A 346 -20.98 2.39 -3.13
C ASN A 346 -21.91 1.18 -3.45
N ASP A 347 -21.39 -0.04 -3.69
CA ASP A 347 -22.23 -1.22 -3.95
C ASP A 347 -22.96 -1.65 -2.66
N PRO A 348 -24.29 -1.75 -2.64
CA PRO A 348 -25.06 -2.01 -1.41
C PRO A 348 -24.83 -3.41 -0.81
N GLU A 349 -24.22 -4.32 -1.55
CA GLU A 349 -23.90 -5.69 -1.12
C GLU A 349 -22.45 -5.82 -0.65
N ILE A 350 -21.47 -5.12 -1.25
CA ILE A 350 -20.04 -5.26 -0.91
C ILE A 350 -19.36 -4.02 -0.31
N GLY A 351 -19.91 -2.82 -0.44
CA GLY A 351 -19.32 -1.58 0.04
C GLY A 351 -18.79 -1.64 1.48
N LYS A 352 -19.57 -2.23 2.40
CA LYS A 352 -19.19 -2.40 3.83
C LYS A 352 -17.96 -3.29 4.13
N ILE A 353 -17.24 -3.77 3.12
CA ILE A 353 -15.94 -4.45 3.26
C ILE A 353 -14.90 -3.87 2.28
N ILE A 354 -15.18 -2.69 1.74
CA ILE A 354 -14.41 -1.93 0.76
C ILE A 354 -14.20 -0.53 1.35
N ASP A 355 -13.06 0.09 1.06
CA ASP A 355 -12.90 1.56 0.96
C ASP A 355 -12.14 1.81 -0.36
N ALA A 356 -12.26 3.01 -0.92
CA ALA A 356 -11.70 3.39 -2.22
C ALA A 356 -11.05 4.78 -2.17
N THR A 357 -9.86 4.89 -1.56
CA THR A 357 -9.10 6.14 -1.53
C THR A 357 -8.63 6.59 -2.92
N SER A 358 -9.05 7.77 -3.35
CA SER A 358 -8.62 8.42 -4.60
C SER A 358 -7.21 9.05 -4.50
N TYR A 359 -6.68 9.56 -5.61
CA TYR A 359 -5.41 10.28 -5.62
C TYR A 359 -5.47 11.58 -4.76
N TYR A 360 -4.34 11.94 -4.14
CA TYR A 360 -4.27 12.93 -3.07
C TYR A 360 -4.95 14.27 -3.36
N GLU A 361 -4.76 14.88 -4.54
CA GLU A 361 -5.36 16.20 -4.81
C GLU A 361 -6.88 16.19 -4.86
N LEU A 362 -7.50 15.10 -5.32
CA LEU A 362 -8.95 14.95 -5.39
C LEU A 362 -9.56 14.77 -4.00
N GLU A 363 -8.98 13.88 -3.20
CA GLU A 363 -9.30 13.71 -1.78
C GLU A 363 -9.17 15.04 -1.02
N ALA A 364 -8.10 15.79 -1.29
CA ALA A 364 -7.86 17.08 -0.66
C ALA A 364 -8.91 18.13 -1.06
N GLU A 365 -9.43 18.12 -2.29
CA GLU A 365 -10.57 18.96 -2.68
C GLU A 365 -11.86 18.57 -1.95
N GLU A 366 -12.10 17.29 -1.71
CA GLU A 366 -13.32 16.78 -1.05
C GLU A 366 -13.32 17.10 0.45
N TYR A 367 -12.19 16.88 1.12
CA TYR A 367 -11.96 17.36 2.47
C TYR A 367 -12.07 18.89 2.57
N ALA A 368 -11.54 19.64 1.60
CA ALA A 368 -11.64 21.10 1.58
C ALA A 368 -13.09 21.59 1.44
N ARG A 369 -13.94 20.90 0.68
CA ARG A 369 -15.40 21.18 0.59
C ARG A 369 -16.10 20.98 1.95
N LYS A 370 -15.57 20.09 2.80
CA LYS A 370 -16.02 19.86 4.19
C LYS A 370 -15.35 20.78 5.22
N GLY A 371 -14.44 21.67 4.78
CA GLY A 371 -13.71 22.60 5.64
C GLY A 371 -12.52 21.98 6.40
N VAL A 372 -12.06 20.81 5.99
CA VAL A 372 -10.92 20.10 6.57
C VAL A 372 -9.74 20.16 5.60
N THR A 373 -8.52 20.34 6.11
CA THR A 373 -7.30 20.26 5.30
C THR A 373 -6.76 18.83 5.37
N LEU A 374 -6.83 18.10 4.26
CA LEU A 374 -6.16 16.81 4.13
C LEU A 374 -4.64 17.01 4.01
N THR A 375 -3.86 16.38 4.89
CA THR A 375 -2.39 16.29 4.72
C THR A 375 -2.03 14.98 4.03
N PRO A 376 -0.86 14.89 3.36
CA PRO A 376 -0.41 13.63 2.76
C PRO A 376 -0.31 12.49 3.77
N GLU A 377 0.00 12.80 5.03
CA GLU A 377 0.09 11.81 6.09
C GLU A 377 -1.28 11.34 6.60
N LEU A 378 -2.31 12.20 6.61
CA LEU A 378 -3.69 11.79 6.86
C LEU A 378 -4.26 10.96 5.69
N TRP A 379 -3.95 11.34 4.45
CA TRP A 379 -4.31 10.56 3.25
C TRP A 379 -3.71 9.14 3.30
N LEU A 380 -2.42 9.03 3.66
CA LEU A 380 -1.78 7.73 3.89
C LEU A 380 -2.43 6.93 5.04
N VAL A 381 -2.91 7.59 6.10
CA VAL A 381 -3.65 6.92 7.17
C VAL A 381 -4.99 6.38 6.66
N LYS A 382 -5.81 7.20 5.96
CA LYS A 382 -7.08 6.73 5.34
C LYS A 382 -6.83 5.52 4.45
N LEU A 383 -5.91 5.63 3.49
CA LEU A 383 -5.52 4.52 2.60
C LEU A 383 -5.10 3.24 3.35
N MET A 384 -4.49 3.36 4.53
CA MET A 384 -4.09 2.18 5.30
C MET A 384 -5.21 1.56 6.12
N VAL A 385 -6.08 2.37 6.76
CA VAL A 385 -7.03 1.88 7.77
C VAL A 385 -8.50 2.00 7.36
N GLY A 386 -8.84 2.72 6.30
CA GLY A 386 -10.21 3.02 5.86
C GLY A 386 -11.08 1.78 5.74
N ALA A 387 -10.66 0.82 4.90
CA ALA A 387 -11.32 -0.48 4.74
C ALA A 387 -11.45 -1.34 6.02
N VAL A 388 -10.81 -0.97 7.14
CA VAL A 388 -10.86 -1.70 8.42
C VAL A 388 -11.32 -0.86 9.62
N ASP A 389 -11.50 0.44 9.45
CA ASP A 389 -11.91 1.39 10.49
C ASP A 389 -12.96 2.36 9.91
N PRO A 390 -14.26 2.10 10.12
CA PRO A 390 -15.33 2.90 9.55
C PRO A 390 -15.30 4.39 9.91
N SER A 391 -14.52 4.80 10.91
CA SER A 391 -14.31 6.22 11.21
C SER A 391 -13.47 6.97 10.17
N TYR A 392 -12.85 6.28 9.21
CA TYR A 392 -12.11 6.83 8.06
C TYR A 392 -12.84 6.64 6.72
N ASP A 393 -13.74 5.66 6.62
CA ASP A 393 -14.66 5.40 5.50
C ASP A 393 -15.87 6.36 5.54
N GLU A 394 -16.53 6.53 6.70
CA GLU A 394 -17.68 7.45 6.87
C GLU A 394 -17.32 8.97 6.75
N GLN A 395 -16.10 9.32 6.30
CA GLN A 395 -15.63 10.70 6.09
C GLN A 395 -15.72 11.18 4.62
N ASP A 396 -16.21 10.36 3.70
CA ASP A 396 -16.27 10.61 2.24
C ASP A 396 -17.55 11.34 1.76
#